data_AF-A0A6I7WU24-F1
#
_entry.id   AF-A0A6I7WU24-F1
#
_cell.length_a   1.000
_cell.length_b   1.000
_cell.length_c   1.000
_cell.angle_alpha   90.00
_cell.angle_beta   90.00
_cell.angle_gamma   90.00
#
_symmetry.space_group_name_H-M   'P 1'
#
loop_
_entity.id
_entity.type
_entity.pdbx_description
1 polymer ?
#
loop_
_entity_poly.entity_id
_entity_poly.type
_entity_poly.pdbx_seq_one_letter_code
_entity_poly.pdbx_strand_id
1 'polypeptide(L)'
;MVGLDDSIITKVGKKIFGCEAIFDHAAKSNQSKYPWAQNIVSVGLLKQVKGRWACLFLDFRFYLPLKTIQGKKETATIRGEVVPFQTKMAQAAQMLIEIAEHFSTVPILAVTDSWFGNNGLWKPAYKAIGNRFNILSRLRCNNVLYDLPEKRKPKQRGRNKKYGQRLGSATDMAKTVQQEARFYNVNLYGKQREVSAYSRVVMLKTLKRPVQVVWVFRRTQWIALFTTDLNLSITQIIEYYGARWKIESGFKELKQDIGSQKSQCRNAQAVTNHLNFCMMATTLTWIYADRLKTNPERRHKVKGRTSFAFSDIRRIIAEAALDPDFERVCPKYSSSPVNSVVTVLLRMVA
;
A
#
# COMPACT_ATOMS: atom_id res chain seq x y z
N MET A 1 -1.79 2.04 -10.06
CA MET A 1 -0.84 2.28 -8.95
C MET A 1 -1.39 1.66 -7.69
N VAL A 2 -0.62 0.83 -6.99
CA VAL A 2 -1.05 0.14 -5.77
C VAL A 2 -0.19 0.56 -4.59
N GLY A 3 -0.79 0.70 -3.41
CA GLY A 3 -0.10 0.86 -2.13
C GLY A 3 0.08 -0.50 -1.49
N LEU A 4 1.23 -0.72 -0.85
CA LEU A 4 1.53 -1.93 -0.10
C LEU A 4 2.11 -1.54 1.25
N ASP A 5 1.54 -2.10 2.31
CA ASP A 5 1.96 -1.84 3.69
C ASP A 5 1.44 -2.95 4.61
N ASP A 6 1.90 -2.98 5.86
CA ASP A 6 1.37 -3.87 6.88
C ASP A 6 0.69 -3.12 8.03
N SER A 7 -0.17 -3.83 8.76
CA SER A 7 -0.89 -3.27 9.89
C SER A 7 -1.06 -4.28 11.01
N ILE A 8 -0.95 -3.80 12.25
CA ILE A 8 -1.23 -4.58 13.45
C ILE A 8 -2.67 -4.29 13.91
N ILE A 9 -3.49 -5.34 14.01
CA ILE A 9 -4.85 -5.28 14.58
C ILE A 9 -4.82 -5.97 15.94
N THR A 10 -4.91 -5.19 17.02
CA THR A 10 -4.95 -5.73 18.39
C THR A 10 -6.25 -6.47 18.64
N LYS A 11 -6.17 -7.58 19.37
CA LYS A 11 -7.30 -8.48 19.66
C LYS A 11 -7.34 -8.87 21.13
N VAL A 12 -8.53 -9.21 21.60
CA VAL A 12 -8.76 -9.72 22.96
C VAL A 12 -9.27 -11.16 22.84
N GLY A 13 -8.45 -12.13 23.19
CA GLY A 13 -8.75 -13.56 23.10
C GLY A 13 -7.55 -14.40 22.65
N LYS A 14 -7.17 -15.41 23.44
CA LYS A 14 -5.94 -16.19 23.25
C LYS A 14 -5.95 -17.13 22.04
N LYS A 15 -7.13 -17.49 21.53
CA LYS A 15 -7.33 -18.50 20.48
C LYS A 15 -7.86 -17.92 19.16
N ILE A 16 -7.51 -16.68 18.86
CA ILE A 16 -7.92 -16.03 17.61
C ILE A 16 -6.89 -16.36 16.53
N PHE A 17 -7.33 -16.91 15.40
CA PHE A 17 -6.48 -17.20 14.26
C PHE A 17 -5.69 -15.97 13.80
N GLY A 18 -4.44 -16.15 13.41
CA GLY A 18 -3.54 -15.08 12.98
C GLY A 18 -2.96 -14.24 14.12
N CYS A 19 -3.34 -14.48 15.38
CA CYS A 19 -2.80 -13.72 16.52
C CYS A 19 -1.51 -14.29 17.09
N GLU A 20 -0.61 -13.38 17.46
CA GLU A 20 0.61 -13.65 18.21
C GLU A 20 0.99 -12.41 19.04
N ALA A 21 1.95 -12.55 19.96
CA ALA A 21 2.66 -11.40 20.52
C ALA A 21 3.63 -10.82 19.48
N ILE A 22 3.27 -9.68 18.89
CA ILE A 22 3.99 -9.06 17.77
C ILE A 22 4.66 -7.78 18.23
N PHE A 23 5.92 -7.56 17.85
CA PHE A 23 6.61 -6.31 18.15
C PHE A 23 6.02 -5.16 17.32
N ASP A 24 5.58 -4.10 17.99
CA ASP A 24 5.06 -2.90 17.36
C ASP A 24 6.13 -1.80 17.33
N HIS A 25 6.70 -1.58 16.15
CA HIS A 25 7.70 -0.53 15.90
C HIS A 25 7.13 0.89 16.06
N ALA A 26 5.81 1.05 16.07
CA ALA A 26 5.11 2.33 16.21
C ALA A 26 4.46 2.51 17.59
N ALA A 27 4.71 1.60 18.54
CA ALA A 27 4.15 1.67 19.88
C ALA A 27 4.52 3.00 20.56
N LYS A 28 3.50 3.72 21.03
CA LYS A 28 3.69 4.92 21.86
C LYS A 28 4.17 4.54 23.27
N SER A 29 4.69 5.52 24.01
CA SER A 29 5.17 5.32 25.39
C SER A 29 4.12 4.70 26.33
N ASN A 30 2.82 4.95 26.08
CA ASN A 30 1.70 4.42 26.84
C ASN A 30 1.07 3.14 26.25
N GLN A 31 1.75 2.48 25.30
CA GLN A 31 1.27 1.26 24.65
C GLN A 31 2.27 0.12 24.85
N SER A 32 1.77 -1.12 24.91
CA SER A 32 2.65 -2.29 24.93
C SER A 32 3.44 -2.37 23.62
N LYS A 33 4.74 -2.65 23.72
CA LYS A 33 5.60 -2.96 22.56
C LYS A 33 5.32 -4.33 21.96
N TYR A 34 4.64 -5.22 22.69
CA TYR A 34 4.28 -6.55 22.25
C TYR A 34 2.78 -6.80 22.44
N PRO A 35 1.90 -6.12 21.70
CA PRO A 35 0.47 -6.41 21.75
C PRO A 35 0.17 -7.82 21.25
N TRP A 36 -0.87 -8.43 21.83
CA TRP A 36 -1.53 -9.59 21.24
C TRP A 36 -2.37 -9.14 20.04
N ALA A 37 -1.95 -9.52 18.84
CA ALA A 37 -2.48 -8.92 17.63
C ALA A 37 -2.32 -9.80 16.40
N GLN A 38 -3.10 -9.50 15.37
CA GLN A 38 -2.90 -10.00 14.01
C GLN A 38 -2.01 -9.00 13.26
N ASN A 39 -1.02 -9.48 12.51
CA ASN A 39 -0.29 -8.64 11.55
C ASN A 39 -0.80 -8.98 10.14
N ILE A 40 -1.32 -7.98 9.45
CA ILE A 40 -1.88 -8.10 8.11
C ILE A 40 -1.00 -7.35 7.14
N VAL A 41 -0.48 -8.04 6.13
CA VAL A 41 0.13 -7.40 4.95
C VAL A 41 -1.00 -7.16 3.96
N SER A 42 -1.11 -5.96 3.41
CA SER A 42 -2.22 -5.62 2.52
C SER A 42 -1.76 -4.80 1.33
N VAL A 43 -2.42 -5.04 0.20
CA VAL A 43 -2.26 -4.26 -1.03
C VAL A 43 -3.59 -3.63 -1.39
N GLY A 44 -3.56 -2.38 -1.83
CA GLY A 44 -4.75 -1.64 -2.24
C GLY A 44 -4.50 -0.75 -3.43
N LEU A 45 -5.50 -0.58 -4.28
CA LEU A 45 -5.49 0.39 -5.36
C LEU A 45 -5.53 1.80 -4.79
N LEU A 46 -4.52 2.61 -5.13
CA LEU A 46 -4.53 4.03 -4.84
C LEU A 46 -5.26 4.74 -5.97
N LYS A 47 -6.45 5.28 -5.66
CA LYS A 47 -7.33 5.93 -6.64
C LYS A 47 -7.69 7.34 -6.18
N GLN A 48 -7.71 8.28 -7.10
CA GLN A 48 -8.33 9.58 -6.85
C GLN A 48 -9.84 9.44 -6.92
N VAL A 49 -10.52 9.85 -5.85
CA VAL A 49 -11.97 9.91 -5.70
C VAL A 49 -12.30 11.37 -5.43
N LYS A 50 -12.95 12.04 -6.39
CA LYS A 50 -13.35 13.46 -6.28
C LYS A 50 -12.21 14.39 -5.82
N GLY A 51 -11.04 14.27 -6.45
CA GLY A 51 -9.86 15.10 -6.16
C GLY A 51 -9.06 14.71 -4.90
N ARG A 52 -9.42 13.59 -4.24
CA ARG A 52 -8.70 13.06 -3.08
C ARG A 52 -8.24 11.62 -3.31
N TRP A 53 -7.01 11.32 -2.93
CA TRP A 53 -6.55 9.93 -2.90
C TRP A 53 -7.27 9.11 -1.82
N ALA A 54 -7.68 7.90 -2.19
CA ALA A 54 -8.23 6.85 -1.34
C ALA A 54 -7.51 5.52 -1.61
N CYS A 55 -7.61 4.59 -0.66
CA CYS A 55 -7.11 3.23 -0.80
C CYS A 55 -8.29 2.26 -0.88
N LEU A 56 -8.41 1.57 -2.01
CA LEU A 56 -9.38 0.51 -2.22
C LEU A 56 -8.63 -0.81 -2.02
N PHE A 57 -8.90 -1.52 -0.92
CA PHE A 57 -8.22 -2.79 -0.63
C PHE A 57 -8.51 -3.82 -1.73
N LEU A 58 -7.45 -4.51 -2.16
CA LEU A 58 -7.51 -5.56 -3.18
C LEU A 58 -7.24 -6.93 -2.56
N ASP A 59 -6.23 -7.02 -1.70
CA ASP A 59 -5.85 -8.30 -1.11
C ASP A 59 -5.11 -8.13 0.23
N PHE A 60 -5.10 -9.19 1.05
CA PHE A 60 -4.33 -9.25 2.29
C PHE A 60 -3.83 -10.67 2.62
N ARG A 61 -2.78 -10.74 3.45
CA ARG A 61 -2.29 -11.99 4.04
C ARG A 61 -2.03 -11.79 5.53
N PHE A 62 -2.34 -12.81 6.34
CA PHE A 62 -1.90 -12.83 7.75
C PHE A 62 -0.42 -13.22 7.81
N TYR A 63 0.40 -12.36 8.40
CA TYR A 63 1.78 -12.69 8.69
C TYR A 63 1.89 -13.37 10.06
N LEU A 64 2.43 -14.59 10.06
CA LEU A 64 2.71 -15.37 11.26
C LEU A 64 4.22 -15.60 11.38
N PRO A 65 4.84 -15.28 12.54
CA PRO A 65 6.26 -15.54 12.75
C PRO A 65 6.62 -17.03 12.61
N LEU A 66 7.83 -17.32 12.13
CA LEU A 66 8.31 -18.70 11.96
C LEU A 66 8.19 -19.53 13.25
N LYS A 67 8.47 -18.94 14.41
CA LYS A 67 8.32 -19.58 15.73
C LYS A 67 6.88 -20.04 16.01
N THR A 68 5.88 -19.31 15.53
CA THR A 68 4.46 -19.63 15.70
C THR A 68 4.10 -20.86 14.87
N ILE A 69 4.61 -20.91 13.63
CA ILE A 69 4.45 -22.03 12.70
C ILE A 69 5.16 -23.29 13.23
N GLN A 70 6.44 -23.17 13.61
CA GLN A 70 7.22 -24.27 14.17
C GLN A 70 6.64 -24.80 15.49
N GLY A 71 6.09 -23.92 16.32
CA GLY A 71 5.40 -24.28 17.55
C GLY A 71 4.00 -24.88 17.34
N LYS A 72 3.53 -25.04 16.10
CA LYS A 72 2.22 -25.60 15.74
C LYS A 72 1.06 -25.01 16.55
N LYS A 73 1.11 -23.70 16.82
CA LYS A 73 0.10 -23.03 17.65
C LYS A 73 -1.28 -23.07 16.98
N GLU A 74 -2.33 -23.23 17.78
CA GLU A 74 -3.73 -23.21 17.31
C GLU A 74 -4.07 -21.95 16.50
N THR A 75 -3.45 -20.80 16.82
CA THR A 75 -3.63 -19.54 16.09
C THR A 75 -3.00 -19.53 14.70
N ALA A 76 -2.22 -20.55 14.34
CA ALA A 76 -1.60 -20.75 13.04
C ALA A 76 -2.20 -21.94 12.27
N THR A 77 -3.33 -22.49 12.74
CA THR A 77 -3.90 -23.72 12.20
C THR A 77 -5.24 -23.45 11.50
N ILE A 78 -5.43 -24.08 10.34
CA ILE A 78 -6.69 -24.09 9.57
C ILE A 78 -7.11 -25.56 9.44
N ARG A 79 -8.29 -25.91 9.96
CA ARG A 79 -8.84 -27.28 9.90
C ARG A 79 -7.86 -28.38 10.37
N GLY A 80 -7.07 -28.09 11.39
CA GLY A 80 -6.08 -29.03 11.94
C GLY A 80 -4.70 -28.97 11.30
N GLU A 81 -4.55 -28.30 10.16
CA GLU A 81 -3.26 -28.15 9.48
C GLU A 81 -2.62 -26.79 9.75
N VAL A 82 -1.31 -26.80 10.04
CA VAL A 82 -0.55 -25.56 10.28
C VAL A 82 -0.27 -24.88 8.94
N VAL A 83 -0.53 -23.58 8.85
CA VAL A 83 -0.26 -22.82 7.62
C VAL A 83 1.24 -22.76 7.31
N PRO A 84 1.63 -22.78 6.02
CA PRO A 84 3.03 -22.67 5.65
C PRO A 84 3.60 -21.30 6.03
N PHE A 85 4.84 -21.28 6.49
CA PHE A 85 5.53 -20.02 6.76
C PHE A 85 5.79 -19.26 5.46
N GLN A 86 5.46 -17.97 5.47
CA GLN A 86 5.86 -17.03 4.43
C GLN A 86 6.31 -15.71 5.06
N THR A 87 7.41 -15.15 4.55
CA THR A 87 7.83 -13.80 4.93
C THR A 87 6.84 -12.77 4.39
N LYS A 88 6.72 -11.60 5.04
CA LYS A 88 5.88 -10.51 4.51
C LYS A 88 6.26 -10.10 3.09
N MET A 89 7.55 -10.18 2.75
CA MET A 89 8.05 -9.91 1.39
C MET A 89 7.54 -10.92 0.37
N ALA A 90 7.54 -12.20 0.72
CA ALA A 90 6.99 -13.25 -0.13
C ALA A 90 5.48 -13.09 -0.31
N GLN A 91 4.75 -12.84 0.78
CA GLN A 91 3.31 -12.56 0.74
C GLN A 91 3.00 -11.34 -0.15
N ALA A 92 3.72 -10.24 0.02
CA ALA A 92 3.57 -9.04 -0.79
C ALA A 92 3.88 -9.28 -2.28
N ALA A 93 4.96 -10.01 -2.59
CA ALA A 93 5.30 -10.34 -3.96
C ALA A 93 4.20 -11.19 -4.61
N GLN A 94 3.70 -12.20 -3.89
CA GLN A 94 2.62 -13.07 -4.37
C GLN A 94 1.34 -12.28 -4.68
N MET A 95 0.88 -11.42 -3.76
CA MET A 95 -0.30 -10.58 -4.01
C MET A 95 -0.10 -9.65 -5.23
N LEU A 96 1.09 -9.09 -5.42
CA LEU A 96 1.38 -8.24 -6.58
C LEU A 96 1.41 -9.03 -7.89
N ILE A 97 1.88 -10.28 -7.87
CA ILE A 97 1.88 -11.19 -9.03
C ILE A 97 0.44 -11.55 -9.41
N GLU A 98 -0.37 -11.97 -8.45
CA GLU A 98 -1.79 -12.31 -8.67
C GLU A 98 -2.58 -11.12 -9.25
N ILE A 99 -2.36 -9.91 -8.73
CA ILE A 99 -2.93 -8.69 -9.30
C ILE A 99 -2.42 -8.45 -10.74
N ALA A 100 -1.13 -8.66 -11.00
CA ALA A 100 -0.55 -8.48 -12.33
C ALA A 100 -1.01 -9.49 -13.39
N GLU A 101 -1.38 -10.68 -12.95
CA GLU A 101 -1.96 -11.74 -13.76
C GLU A 101 -3.41 -11.40 -14.11
N HIS A 102 -4.20 -10.97 -13.12
CA HIS A 102 -5.57 -10.53 -13.34
C HIS A 102 -5.65 -9.30 -14.26
N PHE A 103 -4.73 -8.34 -14.11
CA PHE A 103 -4.61 -7.14 -14.95
C PHE A 103 -3.41 -7.25 -15.92
N SER A 104 -3.41 -8.30 -16.75
CA SER A 104 -2.26 -8.72 -17.58
C SER A 104 -1.70 -7.65 -18.54
N THR A 105 -2.51 -6.69 -18.97
CA THR A 105 -2.10 -5.62 -19.90
C THR A 105 -1.66 -4.33 -19.20
N VAL A 106 -1.90 -4.20 -17.90
CA VAL A 106 -1.70 -2.94 -17.18
C VAL A 106 -0.33 -2.94 -16.48
N PRO A 107 0.45 -1.84 -16.59
CA PRO A 107 1.65 -1.66 -15.78
C PRO A 107 1.31 -1.51 -14.30
N ILE A 108 2.08 -2.15 -13.43
CA ILE A 108 1.93 -2.05 -11.98
C ILE A 108 3.06 -1.19 -11.42
N LEU A 109 2.68 -0.04 -10.88
CA LEU A 109 3.53 0.75 -9.98
C LEU A 109 3.12 0.44 -8.53
N ALA A 110 3.97 -0.28 -7.80
CA ALA A 110 3.84 -0.50 -6.37
C ALA A 110 4.49 0.65 -5.59
N VAL A 111 3.71 1.36 -4.77
CA VAL A 111 4.18 2.44 -3.90
C VAL A 111 4.27 1.91 -2.48
N THR A 112 5.48 1.87 -1.94
CA THR A 112 5.76 1.21 -0.66
C THR A 112 6.57 2.09 0.26
N ASP A 113 6.60 1.75 1.55
CA ASP A 113 7.55 2.34 2.49
C ASP A 113 8.98 1.81 2.24
N SER A 114 9.95 2.25 3.04
CA SER A 114 11.35 1.79 2.94
C SER A 114 11.59 0.36 3.43
N TRP A 115 10.66 -0.23 4.18
CA TRP A 115 10.74 -1.62 4.60
C TRP A 115 10.46 -2.54 3.42
N PHE A 116 9.34 -2.37 2.72
CA PHE A 116 8.97 -3.14 1.52
C PHE A 116 9.77 -2.74 0.27
N GLY A 117 10.26 -1.50 0.21
CA GLY A 117 10.92 -0.88 -0.94
C GLY A 117 12.34 -1.36 -1.23
N ASN A 118 12.57 -2.67 -1.29
CA ASN A 118 13.89 -3.23 -1.52
C ASN A 118 13.88 -4.47 -2.43
N ASN A 119 15.07 -5.03 -2.66
CA ASN A 119 15.27 -6.14 -3.60
C ASN A 119 14.53 -7.43 -3.19
N GLY A 120 14.20 -7.61 -1.91
CA GLY A 120 13.42 -8.73 -1.40
C GLY A 120 11.99 -8.76 -1.95
N LEU A 121 11.37 -7.59 -2.18
CA LEU A 121 10.09 -7.47 -2.88
C LEU A 121 10.29 -7.37 -4.39
N TRP A 122 11.19 -6.48 -4.82
CA TRP A 122 11.29 -6.15 -6.24
C TRP A 122 11.73 -7.33 -7.10
N LYS A 123 12.73 -8.11 -6.67
CA LYS A 123 13.27 -9.23 -7.45
C LYS A 123 12.24 -10.33 -7.75
N PRO A 124 11.51 -10.90 -6.77
CA PRO A 124 10.52 -11.94 -7.06
C PRO A 124 9.36 -11.41 -7.91
N ALA A 125 8.81 -10.24 -7.61
CA ALA A 125 7.72 -9.64 -8.40
C ALA A 125 8.16 -9.36 -9.84
N TYR A 126 9.35 -8.75 -10.03
CA TYR A 126 9.89 -8.48 -11.37
C TYR A 126 10.20 -9.76 -12.16
N LYS A 127 10.63 -10.85 -11.50
CA LYS A 127 10.90 -12.13 -12.18
C LYS A 127 9.64 -12.69 -12.84
N ALA A 128 8.48 -12.53 -12.22
CA ALA A 128 7.20 -13.02 -12.73
C ALA A 128 6.52 -12.00 -13.68
N ILE A 129 6.52 -10.72 -13.33
CA ILE A 129 5.74 -9.68 -14.03
C ILE A 129 6.55 -9.02 -15.17
N GLY A 130 7.87 -9.03 -15.08
CA GLY A 130 8.78 -8.42 -16.05
C GLY A 130 8.70 -6.88 -16.07
N ASN A 131 8.87 -6.30 -17.26
CA ASN A 131 8.96 -4.85 -17.47
C ASN A 131 7.70 -4.07 -17.07
N ARG A 132 6.55 -4.75 -16.88
CA ARG A 132 5.32 -4.12 -16.39
C ARG A 132 5.40 -3.74 -14.92
N PHE A 133 6.34 -4.30 -14.16
CA PHE A 133 6.45 -4.05 -12.72
C PHE A 133 7.49 -2.97 -12.38
N ASN A 134 6.99 -1.91 -11.76
CA ASN A 134 7.77 -0.83 -11.21
C ASN A 134 7.50 -0.64 -9.71
N ILE A 135 8.49 -0.13 -9.00
CA ILE A 135 8.38 0.23 -7.59
C ILE A 135 8.71 1.72 -7.40
N LEU A 136 8.00 2.37 -6.49
CA LEU A 136 8.28 3.70 -5.97
C LEU A 136 8.35 3.62 -4.45
N SER A 137 9.48 4.00 -3.87
CA SER A 137 9.67 3.92 -2.42
C SER A 137 10.68 4.96 -1.92
N ARG A 138 10.75 5.11 -0.60
CA ARG A 138 11.79 5.88 0.08
C ARG A 138 13.11 5.11 0.08
N LEU A 139 14.15 5.77 -0.41
CA LEU A 139 15.52 5.28 -0.34
C LEU A 139 16.09 5.52 1.08
N ARG A 140 16.81 4.56 1.66
CA ARG A 140 17.47 4.80 2.95
C ARG A 140 18.64 5.76 2.77
N CYS A 141 18.89 6.58 3.78
CA CYS A 141 19.91 7.62 3.74
C CYS A 141 21.34 7.07 3.52
N ASN A 142 21.61 5.85 4.00
CA ASN A 142 22.91 5.20 3.87
C ASN A 142 23.08 4.38 2.57
N ASN A 143 22.09 4.35 1.67
CA ASN A 143 22.23 3.65 0.40
C ASN A 143 23.30 4.31 -0.47
N VAL A 144 24.29 3.53 -0.90
CA VAL A 144 25.33 3.99 -1.84
C VAL A 144 24.81 3.98 -3.27
N LEU A 145 25.02 5.09 -3.95
CA LEU A 145 24.63 5.33 -5.33
C LEU A 145 25.84 5.27 -6.26
N TYR A 146 25.60 4.85 -7.50
CA TYR A 146 26.61 4.76 -8.54
C TYR A 146 26.07 5.41 -9.81
N ASP A 147 26.96 5.98 -10.61
CA ASP A 147 26.59 6.41 -11.96
C ASP A 147 26.22 5.24 -12.86
N LEU A 148 25.58 5.57 -13.99
CA LEU A 148 25.40 4.63 -15.08
C LEU A 148 26.78 4.15 -15.58
N PRO A 149 26.93 2.87 -15.94
CA PRO A 149 28.18 2.38 -16.49
C PRO A 149 28.49 3.11 -17.81
N GLU A 150 29.77 3.45 -18.01
CA GLU A 150 30.25 4.05 -19.26
C GLU A 150 29.94 3.16 -20.46
N LYS A 151 29.66 3.78 -21.62
CA LYS A 151 29.50 3.06 -22.88
C LYS A 151 30.78 2.29 -23.20
N ARG A 152 30.62 1.06 -23.68
CA ARG A 152 31.75 0.20 -24.05
C ARG A 152 32.54 0.83 -25.19
N LYS A 153 33.87 0.82 -25.09
CA LYS A 153 34.74 1.22 -26.19
C LYS A 153 34.88 0.07 -27.22
N PRO A 154 34.96 0.36 -28.53
CA PRO A 154 35.24 -0.67 -29.52
C PRO A 154 36.49 -1.49 -29.15
N LYS A 155 36.45 -2.82 -29.33
CA LYS A 155 37.55 -3.77 -29.03
C LYS A 155 37.93 -3.93 -27.54
N GLN A 156 37.17 -3.36 -26.60
CA GLN A 156 37.44 -3.53 -25.17
C GLN A 156 37.30 -5.00 -24.74
N ARG A 157 38.37 -5.60 -24.20
CA ARG A 157 38.38 -6.98 -23.65
C ARG A 157 37.75 -7.01 -22.25
N GLY A 158 37.11 -8.14 -21.91
CA GLY A 158 36.55 -8.40 -20.58
C GLY A 158 35.05 -8.10 -20.42
N ARG A 159 34.52 -8.39 -19.22
CA ARG A 159 33.09 -8.21 -18.86
C ARG A 159 32.74 -6.73 -18.73
N ASN A 160 31.59 -6.32 -19.29
CA ASN A 160 31.08 -4.96 -19.14
C ASN A 160 30.92 -4.56 -17.67
N LYS A 161 31.32 -3.33 -17.33
CA LYS A 161 31.06 -2.74 -16.02
C LYS A 161 29.55 -2.66 -15.80
N LYS A 162 29.10 -3.10 -14.62
CA LYS A 162 27.68 -3.01 -14.22
C LYS A 162 27.34 -1.68 -13.55
N TYR A 163 28.34 -0.99 -13.03
CA TYR A 163 28.20 0.25 -12.26
C TYR A 163 29.24 1.25 -12.76
N GLY A 164 28.88 2.53 -12.82
CA GLY A 164 29.80 3.63 -13.07
C GLY A 164 30.53 4.05 -11.79
N GLN A 165 30.95 5.32 -11.75
CA GLN A 165 31.61 5.92 -10.60
C GLN A 165 30.73 5.84 -9.34
N ARG A 166 31.35 5.61 -8.19
CA ARG A 166 30.68 5.70 -6.89
C ARG A 166 30.38 7.16 -6.57
N LEU A 167 29.11 7.50 -6.39
CA LEU A 167 28.64 8.86 -6.10
C LEU A 167 28.60 9.20 -4.60
N GLY A 168 28.65 8.18 -3.73
CA GLY A 168 28.48 8.34 -2.29
C GLY A 168 27.13 7.80 -1.81
N SER A 169 26.80 8.02 -0.54
CA SER A 169 25.48 7.67 0.01
C SER A 169 24.40 8.66 -0.43
N ALA A 170 23.12 8.30 -0.24
CA ALA A 170 22.02 9.23 -0.47
C ALA A 170 22.14 10.50 0.40
N THR A 171 22.73 10.39 1.60
CA THR A 171 23.08 11.54 2.47
C THR A 171 24.18 12.40 1.88
N ASP A 172 25.25 11.80 1.38
CA ASP A 172 26.36 12.55 0.79
C ASP A 172 25.88 13.33 -0.43
N MET A 173 25.11 12.66 -1.29
CA MET A 173 24.47 13.29 -2.45
C MET A 173 23.48 14.38 -2.06
N ALA A 174 22.70 14.21 -0.99
CA ALA A 174 21.76 15.24 -0.56
C ALA A 174 22.46 16.56 -0.23
N LYS A 175 23.67 16.51 0.36
CA LYS A 175 24.46 17.71 0.69
C LYS A 175 24.98 18.41 -0.56
N THR A 176 25.39 17.66 -1.58
CA THR A 176 25.99 18.22 -2.80
C THR A 176 24.93 18.80 -3.74
N VAL A 177 23.80 18.11 -3.92
CA VAL A 177 22.78 18.49 -4.92
C VAL A 177 21.75 19.49 -4.39
N GLN A 178 21.81 19.88 -3.11
CA GLN A 178 20.83 20.79 -2.51
C GLN A 178 20.79 22.16 -3.21
N GLN A 179 21.94 22.68 -3.64
CA GLN A 179 22.03 23.95 -4.35
C GLN A 179 21.49 23.88 -5.79
N GLU A 180 21.47 22.69 -6.39
CA GLU A 180 20.92 22.43 -7.73
C GLU A 180 19.41 22.17 -7.72
N ALA A 181 18.80 22.08 -6.54
CA ALA A 181 17.39 21.79 -6.39
C ALA A 181 16.52 22.93 -6.94
N ARG A 182 15.46 22.56 -7.68
CA ARG A 182 14.49 23.49 -8.26
C ARG A 182 13.17 23.42 -7.50
N PHE A 183 12.37 24.47 -7.59
CA PHE A 183 11.03 24.50 -7.03
C PHE A 183 10.02 23.87 -7.98
N TYR A 184 9.13 23.06 -7.43
CA TYR A 184 8.04 22.38 -8.13
C TYR A 184 6.74 22.58 -7.36
N ASN A 185 5.65 22.83 -8.08
CA ASN A 185 4.31 22.82 -7.50
C ASN A 185 3.73 21.41 -7.58
N VAL A 186 3.31 20.88 -6.43
CA VAL A 186 2.76 19.53 -6.28
C VAL A 186 1.48 19.54 -5.46
N ASN A 187 0.53 18.68 -5.82
CA ASN A 187 -0.68 18.44 -5.04
C ASN A 187 -0.45 17.39 -3.95
N LEU A 188 -0.11 17.85 -2.75
CA LEU A 188 0.10 16.99 -1.59
C LEU A 188 -1.04 17.11 -0.59
N TYR A 189 -1.71 15.98 -0.36
CA TYR A 189 -2.82 15.86 0.58
C TYR A 189 -4.01 16.79 0.26
N GLY A 190 -4.27 17.00 -1.04
CA GLY A 190 -5.36 17.85 -1.52
C GLY A 190 -5.05 19.35 -1.42
N LYS A 191 -3.78 19.73 -1.34
CA LYS A 191 -3.32 21.12 -1.32
C LYS A 191 -2.14 21.28 -2.26
N GLN A 192 -2.15 22.34 -3.05
CA GLN A 192 -0.98 22.77 -3.79
C GLN A 192 0.11 23.21 -2.81
N ARG A 193 1.32 22.68 -3.01
CA ARG A 193 2.49 23.01 -2.21
C ARG A 193 3.68 23.15 -3.13
N GLU A 194 4.46 24.18 -2.89
CA GLU A 194 5.77 24.31 -3.50
C GLU A 194 6.76 23.43 -2.72
N VAL A 195 7.56 22.65 -3.45
CA VAL A 195 8.60 21.78 -2.90
C VAL A 195 9.90 21.99 -3.67
N SER A 196 11.03 22.04 -2.96
CA SER A 196 12.36 22.06 -3.57
C SER A 196 12.82 20.62 -3.79
N ALA A 197 13.20 20.27 -5.02
CA ALA A 197 13.63 18.92 -5.35
C ALA A 197 14.73 18.88 -6.41
N TYR A 198 15.54 17.83 -6.37
CA TYR A 198 16.53 17.47 -7.36
C TYR A 198 16.34 16.02 -7.77
N SER A 199 16.60 15.67 -9.03
CA SER A 199 16.54 14.29 -9.48
C SER A 199 17.73 13.88 -10.32
N ARG A 200 18.13 12.62 -10.19
CA ARG A 200 19.19 12.01 -11.03
C ARG A 200 18.88 10.54 -11.27
N VAL A 201 19.16 10.09 -12.49
CA VAL A 201 19.14 8.65 -12.81
C VAL A 201 20.48 8.05 -12.41
N VAL A 202 20.45 7.00 -11.59
CA VAL A 202 21.63 6.35 -11.01
C VAL A 202 21.48 4.83 -11.06
N MET A 203 22.59 4.11 -10.98
CA MET A 203 22.57 2.67 -10.72
C MET A 203 22.43 2.40 -9.22
N LEU A 204 21.39 1.67 -8.84
CA LEU A 204 21.21 1.21 -7.46
C LEU A 204 21.73 -0.22 -7.29
N LYS A 205 22.79 -0.41 -6.51
CA LYS A 205 23.46 -1.71 -6.33
C LYS A 205 22.54 -2.79 -5.73
N THR A 206 21.61 -2.41 -4.86
CA THR A 206 20.67 -3.35 -4.21
C THR A 206 19.70 -3.97 -5.21
N LEU A 207 19.21 -3.19 -6.20
CA LEU A 207 18.33 -3.66 -7.27
C LEU A 207 19.07 -4.07 -8.54
N LYS A 208 20.35 -3.69 -8.67
CA LYS A 208 21.22 -3.94 -9.84
C LYS A 208 20.65 -3.37 -11.15
N ARG A 209 19.97 -2.23 -11.09
CA ARG A 209 19.35 -1.56 -12.25
C ARG A 209 19.37 -0.03 -12.13
N PRO A 210 19.16 0.68 -13.25
CA PRO A 210 18.90 2.12 -13.22
C PRO A 210 17.62 2.43 -12.45
N VAL A 211 17.68 3.48 -11.64
CA VAL A 211 16.54 4.06 -10.93
C VAL A 211 16.64 5.57 -11.01
N GLN A 212 15.50 6.25 -11.02
CA GLN A 212 15.45 7.68 -10.82
C GLN A 212 15.35 7.95 -9.33
N VAL A 213 16.31 8.69 -8.78
CA VAL A 213 16.27 9.14 -7.37
C VAL A 213 15.87 10.61 -7.35
N VAL A 214 14.91 10.94 -6.51
CA VAL A 214 14.42 12.30 -6.26
C VAL A 214 14.69 12.66 -4.81
N TRP A 215 15.54 13.66 -4.59
CA TRP A 215 15.73 14.29 -3.28
C TRP A 215 14.75 15.43 -3.14
N VAL A 216 13.91 15.38 -2.11
CA VAL A 216 12.97 16.44 -1.75
C VAL A 216 13.49 17.13 -0.50
N PHE A 217 13.75 18.43 -0.60
CA PHE A 217 14.30 19.26 0.47
C PHE A 217 13.19 20.04 1.17
N ARG A 218 13.27 20.09 2.50
CA ARG A 218 12.48 20.94 3.40
C ARG A 218 13.45 21.80 4.20
N ARG A 219 12.93 22.80 4.93
CA ARG A 219 13.73 23.77 5.70
C ARG A 219 14.87 23.14 6.50
N THR A 220 14.64 22.01 7.17
CA THR A 220 15.63 21.37 8.06
C THR A 220 15.88 19.90 7.77
N GLN A 221 15.21 19.33 6.76
CA GLN A 221 15.19 17.90 6.52
C GLN A 221 15.09 17.60 5.03
N TRP A 222 15.55 16.43 4.62
CA TRP A 222 15.36 15.94 3.26
C TRP A 222 14.85 14.50 3.29
N ILE A 223 14.23 14.08 2.19
CA ILE A 223 13.90 12.69 1.91
C ILE A 223 14.42 12.33 0.52
N ALA A 224 14.91 11.11 0.35
CA ALA A 224 15.19 10.55 -0.97
C ALA A 224 14.12 9.52 -1.32
N LEU A 225 13.50 9.71 -2.47
CA LEU A 225 12.59 8.76 -3.11
C LEU A 225 13.31 8.12 -4.28
N PHE A 226 12.99 6.88 -4.61
CA PHE A 226 13.48 6.26 -5.83
C PHE A 226 12.35 5.52 -6.54
N THR A 227 12.46 5.44 -7.86
CA THR A 227 11.60 4.60 -8.68
C THR A 227 12.37 3.86 -9.76
N THR A 228 11.88 2.67 -10.12
CA THR A 228 12.36 1.95 -11.30
C THR A 228 11.68 2.39 -12.59
N ASP A 229 10.60 3.18 -12.52
CA ASP A 229 9.94 3.78 -13.68
C ASP A 229 10.62 5.11 -14.03
N LEU A 230 11.47 5.10 -15.05
CA LEU A 230 12.25 6.26 -15.46
C LEU A 230 11.43 7.31 -16.23
N ASN A 231 10.17 7.02 -16.54
CA ASN A 231 9.29 7.93 -17.26
C ASN A 231 8.50 8.85 -16.32
N LEU A 232 8.54 8.60 -15.00
CA LEU A 232 7.84 9.43 -14.04
C LEU A 232 8.51 10.80 -13.90
N SER A 233 7.70 11.86 -13.97
CA SER A 233 8.16 13.20 -13.64
C SER A 233 8.44 13.34 -12.14
N ILE A 234 9.25 14.33 -11.78
CA ILE A 234 9.57 14.66 -10.37
C ILE A 234 8.28 14.92 -9.56
N THR A 235 7.33 15.66 -10.12
CA THR A 235 6.04 15.97 -9.48
C THR A 235 5.22 14.70 -9.26
N GLN A 236 5.11 13.83 -10.28
CA GLN A 236 4.41 12.54 -10.13
C GLN A 236 5.06 11.66 -9.05
N ILE A 237 6.39 11.56 -9.01
CA ILE A 237 7.09 10.77 -7.98
C ILE A 237 6.73 11.26 -6.58
N ILE A 238 6.73 12.59 -6.37
CA ILE A 238 6.41 13.22 -5.09
C ILE A 238 4.94 13.01 -4.72
N GLU A 239 4.02 13.23 -5.66
CA GLU A 239 2.57 13.09 -5.43
C GLU A 239 2.16 11.63 -5.19
N TYR A 240 2.67 10.70 -6.00
CA TYR A 240 2.39 9.27 -5.88
C TYR A 240 2.93 8.71 -4.58
N TYR A 241 4.15 9.10 -4.18
CA TYR A 241 4.68 8.72 -2.87
C TYR A 241 3.87 9.36 -1.73
N GLY A 242 3.38 10.60 -1.90
CA GLY A 242 2.44 11.23 -0.96
C GLY A 242 1.12 10.46 -0.82
N ALA A 243 0.62 9.89 -1.93
CA ALA A 243 -0.59 9.07 -1.96
C ALA A 243 -0.43 7.74 -1.20
N ARG A 244 0.80 7.24 -1.01
CA ARG A 244 1.10 6.03 -0.21
C ARG A 244 0.41 6.07 1.15
N TRP A 245 0.40 7.22 1.83
CA TRP A 245 -0.21 7.39 3.16
C TRP A 245 -1.70 7.01 3.21
N LYS A 246 -2.38 6.88 2.06
CA LYS A 246 -3.78 6.47 2.01
C LYS A 246 -4.00 5.02 2.38
N ILE A 247 -3.01 4.13 2.27
CA ILE A 247 -3.17 2.78 2.82
C ILE A 247 -3.22 2.81 4.36
N GLU A 248 -2.40 3.65 5.00
CA GLU A 248 -2.45 3.86 6.45
C GLU A 248 -3.79 4.49 6.88
N SER A 249 -4.30 5.43 6.08
CA SER A 249 -5.64 6.00 6.30
C SER A 249 -6.72 4.93 6.14
N GLY A 250 -6.61 4.06 5.11
CA GLY A 250 -7.49 2.93 4.89
C GLY A 250 -7.45 1.93 6.05
N PHE A 251 -6.29 1.65 6.64
CA PHE A 251 -6.22 0.80 7.84
C PHE A 251 -6.93 1.42 9.04
N LYS A 252 -6.86 2.75 9.19
CA LYS A 252 -7.61 3.45 10.24
C LYS A 252 -9.12 3.31 10.00
N GLU A 253 -9.58 3.55 8.78
CA GLU A 253 -10.98 3.41 8.37
C GLU A 253 -11.47 1.97 8.60
N LEU A 254 -10.68 0.97 8.19
CA LEU A 254 -10.97 -0.45 8.37
C LEU A 254 -11.12 -0.82 9.84
N LYS A 255 -10.20 -0.38 10.70
CA LYS A 255 -10.18 -0.71 12.13
C LYS A 255 -11.28 0.01 12.92
N GLN A 256 -11.41 1.33 12.71
CA GLN A 256 -12.22 2.21 13.56
C GLN A 256 -13.63 2.42 13.01
N ASP A 257 -13.73 2.75 11.72
CA ASP A 257 -15.00 3.11 11.09
C ASP A 257 -15.82 1.86 10.74
N ILE A 258 -15.22 0.92 10.00
CA ILE A 258 -15.88 -0.34 9.64
C ILE A 258 -15.90 -1.34 10.81
N GLY A 259 -14.88 -1.29 11.67
CA GLY A 259 -14.88 -2.04 12.93
C GLY A 259 -14.17 -3.39 12.89
N SER A 260 -13.24 -3.63 11.95
CA SER A 260 -12.51 -4.91 11.85
C SER A 260 -11.74 -5.27 13.13
N GLN A 261 -11.35 -4.27 13.91
CA GLN A 261 -10.69 -4.46 15.20
C GLN A 261 -11.62 -5.07 16.25
N LYS A 262 -12.92 -4.78 16.19
CA LYS A 262 -13.92 -5.21 17.19
C LYS A 262 -14.44 -6.64 17.01
N SER A 263 -14.08 -7.30 15.90
CA SER A 263 -14.48 -8.69 15.65
C SER A 263 -13.98 -9.64 16.73
N GLN A 264 -14.89 -10.51 17.18
CA GLN A 264 -14.66 -11.58 18.15
C GLN A 264 -14.57 -12.98 17.49
N CYS A 265 -14.53 -13.04 16.15
CA CYS A 265 -14.31 -14.30 15.43
C CYS A 265 -12.99 -14.94 15.87
N ARG A 266 -13.00 -16.28 16.03
CA ARG A 266 -11.82 -17.03 16.51
C ARG A 266 -11.25 -17.98 15.47
N ASN A 267 -12.11 -18.77 14.82
CA ASN A 267 -11.70 -19.73 13.81
C ASN A 267 -11.19 -19.03 12.54
N ALA A 268 -10.27 -19.68 11.82
CA ALA A 268 -9.58 -19.09 10.67
C ALA A 268 -10.51 -18.60 9.56
N GLN A 269 -11.55 -19.37 9.24
CA GLN A 269 -12.48 -19.01 8.16
C GLN A 269 -13.31 -17.77 8.53
N ALA A 270 -13.88 -17.74 9.73
CA ALA A 270 -14.68 -16.61 10.19
C ALA A 270 -13.84 -15.33 10.32
N VAL A 271 -12.62 -15.46 10.84
CA VAL A 271 -11.66 -14.35 10.92
C VAL A 271 -11.33 -13.80 9.53
N THR A 272 -11.00 -14.69 8.59
CA THR A 272 -10.64 -14.30 7.21
C THR A 272 -11.83 -13.69 6.48
N ASN A 273 -13.01 -14.33 6.55
CA ASN A 273 -14.24 -13.84 5.92
C ASN A 273 -14.63 -12.47 6.48
N HIS A 274 -14.57 -12.28 7.80
CA HIS A 274 -14.90 -11.01 8.41
C HIS A 274 -13.99 -9.88 7.89
N LEU A 275 -12.67 -10.13 7.81
CA LEU A 275 -11.74 -9.13 7.29
C LEU A 275 -11.96 -8.84 5.80
N ASN A 276 -12.23 -9.87 4.99
CA ASN A 276 -12.65 -9.72 3.59
C ASN A 276 -13.89 -8.81 3.48
N PHE A 277 -14.94 -9.08 4.25
CA PHE A 277 -16.15 -8.25 4.28
C PHE A 277 -15.85 -6.81 4.68
N CYS A 278 -15.00 -6.59 5.68
CA CYS A 278 -14.61 -5.23 6.06
C CYS A 278 -13.85 -4.49 4.95
N MET A 279 -12.90 -5.16 4.29
CA MET A 279 -12.13 -4.58 3.19
C MET A 279 -13.03 -4.28 1.98
N MET A 280 -13.92 -5.21 1.63
CA MET A 280 -14.93 -5.03 0.59
C MET A 280 -15.85 -3.85 0.89
N ALA A 281 -16.41 -3.77 2.10
CA ALA A 281 -17.27 -2.65 2.52
C ALA A 281 -16.54 -1.30 2.44
N THR A 282 -15.27 -1.26 2.82
CA THR A 282 -14.42 -0.06 2.69
C THR A 282 -14.26 0.34 1.22
N THR A 283 -13.93 -0.62 0.36
CA THR A 283 -13.76 -0.40 -1.08
C THR A 283 -15.05 0.06 -1.74
N LEU A 284 -16.18 -0.58 -1.45
CA LEU A 284 -17.50 -0.20 -1.98
C LEU A 284 -17.92 1.19 -1.54
N THR A 285 -17.62 1.59 -0.30
CA THR A 285 -17.88 2.96 0.19
C THR A 285 -17.13 3.99 -0.66
N TRP A 286 -15.85 3.74 -0.98
CA TRP A 286 -15.08 4.65 -1.84
C TRP A 286 -15.54 4.65 -3.30
N ILE A 287 -15.95 3.50 -3.83
CA ILE A 287 -16.56 3.40 -5.17
C ILE A 287 -17.87 4.20 -5.22
N TYR A 288 -18.72 4.05 -4.20
CA TYR A 288 -19.96 4.81 -4.09
C TYR A 288 -19.69 6.33 -4.11
N ALA A 289 -18.71 6.79 -3.32
CA ALA A 289 -18.31 8.20 -3.32
C ALA A 289 -17.80 8.71 -4.68
N ASP A 290 -17.10 7.86 -5.43
CA ASP A 290 -16.64 8.19 -6.78
C ASP A 290 -17.80 8.38 -7.76
N ARG A 291 -18.88 7.62 -7.56
CA ARG A 291 -20.09 7.62 -8.40
C ARG A 291 -21.12 8.71 -8.06
N LEU A 292 -21.03 9.33 -6.88
CA LEU A 292 -21.90 10.45 -6.53
C LEU A 292 -21.73 11.60 -7.53
N LYS A 293 -22.82 12.27 -7.92
CA LYS A 293 -22.74 13.41 -8.85
C LYS A 293 -21.98 14.57 -8.22
N THR A 294 -22.38 14.96 -7.01
CA THR A 294 -21.78 16.04 -6.22
C THR A 294 -20.75 15.50 -5.24
N ASN A 295 -19.85 16.37 -4.79
CA ASN A 295 -18.93 16.03 -3.70
C ASN A 295 -19.74 15.87 -2.40
N PRO A 296 -19.48 14.82 -1.59
CA PRO A 296 -20.11 14.68 -0.29
C PRO A 296 -19.90 15.92 0.58
N GLU A 297 -20.96 16.35 1.27
CA GLU A 297 -20.86 17.43 2.23
C GLU A 297 -20.24 16.94 3.54
N ARG A 298 -19.30 17.74 4.05
CA ARG A 298 -18.63 17.45 5.30
C ARG A 298 -19.48 17.87 6.49
N ARG A 299 -19.83 16.92 7.37
CA ARG A 299 -20.64 17.20 8.57
C ARG A 299 -19.94 18.15 9.55
N HIS A 300 -18.69 17.85 9.87
CA HIS A 300 -17.89 18.66 10.81
C HIS A 300 -16.84 19.46 10.06
N LYS A 301 -17.16 20.73 9.77
CA LYS A 301 -16.23 21.67 9.12
C LYS A 301 -15.08 21.99 10.08
N VAL A 302 -13.89 21.48 9.77
CA VAL A 302 -12.65 21.79 10.51
C VAL A 302 -11.88 22.83 9.72
N LYS A 303 -11.46 23.93 10.37
CA LYS A 303 -10.70 25.02 9.75
C LYS A 303 -9.50 24.47 8.95
N GLY A 304 -9.45 24.77 7.66
CA GLY A 304 -8.37 24.33 6.76
C GLY A 304 -8.48 22.90 6.21
N ARG A 305 -9.58 22.17 6.45
CA ARG A 305 -9.88 20.87 5.82
C ARG A 305 -11.23 20.92 5.11
N THR A 306 -11.23 21.20 3.81
CA THR A 306 -12.44 21.36 2.99
C THR A 306 -12.94 20.05 2.38
N SER A 307 -12.12 18.99 2.33
CA SER A 307 -12.54 17.70 1.76
C SER A 307 -13.36 16.85 2.73
N PHE A 308 -14.32 16.10 2.17
CA PHE A 308 -15.13 15.10 2.86
C PHE A 308 -14.27 13.95 3.40
N ALA A 309 -14.78 13.28 4.42
CA ALA A 309 -14.17 12.13 5.09
C ALA A 309 -14.92 10.84 4.78
N PHE A 310 -14.29 9.71 5.07
CA PHE A 310 -14.90 8.39 4.93
C PHE A 310 -16.21 8.25 5.73
N SER A 311 -16.25 8.82 6.94
CA SER A 311 -17.45 8.89 7.77
C SER A 311 -18.60 9.66 7.13
N ASP A 312 -18.32 10.70 6.33
CA ASP A 312 -19.35 11.47 5.65
C ASP A 312 -20.05 10.61 4.58
N ILE A 313 -19.28 9.80 3.84
CA ILE A 313 -19.83 8.86 2.84
C ILE A 313 -20.65 7.77 3.53
N ARG A 314 -20.13 7.18 4.61
CA ARG A 314 -20.86 6.16 5.37
C ARG A 314 -22.20 6.67 5.87
N ARG A 315 -22.26 7.93 6.30
CA ARG A 315 -23.51 8.57 6.69
C ARG A 315 -24.49 8.67 5.52
N ILE A 316 -24.04 9.12 4.34
CA ILE A 316 -24.90 9.17 3.15
C ILE A 316 -25.45 7.78 2.81
N ILE A 317 -24.60 6.74 2.87
CA ILE A 317 -25.03 5.36 2.65
C ILE A 317 -26.06 4.93 3.70
N ALA A 318 -25.83 5.25 4.97
CA ALA A 318 -26.76 4.91 6.06
C ALA A 318 -28.10 5.65 5.93
N GLU A 319 -28.09 6.94 5.59
CA GLU A 319 -29.29 7.73 5.32
C GLU A 319 -30.07 7.14 4.14
N ALA A 320 -29.39 6.77 3.05
CA ALA A 320 -30.02 6.11 1.90
C ALA A 320 -30.60 4.72 2.26
N ALA A 321 -29.92 3.94 3.10
CA ALA A 321 -30.38 2.62 3.53
C ALA A 321 -31.55 2.66 4.52
N LEU A 322 -31.71 3.78 5.24
CA LEU A 322 -32.83 4.03 6.16
C LEU A 322 -34.01 4.71 5.48
N ASP A 323 -33.89 5.05 4.20
CA ASP A 323 -34.97 5.64 3.41
C ASP A 323 -36.12 4.62 3.27
N PRO A 324 -37.38 4.99 3.57
CA PRO A 324 -38.53 4.10 3.41
C PRO A 324 -38.69 3.53 1.98
N ASP A 325 -38.21 4.24 0.96
CA ASP A 325 -38.25 3.80 -0.43
C ASP A 325 -37.03 2.94 -0.82
N PHE A 326 -36.09 2.68 0.09
CA PHE A 326 -34.89 1.88 -0.20
C PHE A 326 -35.23 0.49 -0.76
N GLU A 327 -36.25 -0.18 -0.21
CA GLU A 327 -36.69 -1.49 -0.71
C GLU A 327 -37.23 -1.43 -2.14
N ARG A 328 -37.73 -0.27 -2.60
CA ARG A 328 -38.25 -0.10 -3.97
C ARG A 328 -37.14 0.03 -5.00
N VAL A 329 -35.96 0.53 -4.60
CA VAL A 329 -34.77 0.65 -5.48
C VAL A 329 -33.90 -0.60 -5.44
N CYS A 330 -34.03 -1.45 -4.42
CA CYS A 330 -33.49 -2.80 -4.47
C CYS A 330 -34.26 -3.64 -5.50
N PRO A 331 -33.56 -4.39 -6.38
CA PRO A 331 -34.24 -5.35 -7.23
C PRO A 331 -35.10 -6.28 -6.37
N LYS A 332 -36.39 -6.41 -6.68
CA LYS A 332 -37.25 -7.41 -6.03
C LYS A 332 -36.54 -8.76 -6.13
N TYR A 333 -36.49 -9.50 -5.02
CA TYR A 333 -35.83 -10.79 -4.94
C TYR A 333 -36.44 -11.72 -6.01
N SER A 334 -35.78 -11.85 -7.16
CA SER A 334 -36.17 -12.83 -8.16
C SER A 334 -35.55 -14.16 -7.72
N SER A 335 -36.36 -15.20 -7.59
CA SER A 335 -35.95 -16.60 -7.36
C SER A 335 -35.08 -17.19 -8.48
N SER A 336 -34.63 -16.38 -9.45
CA SER A 336 -33.70 -16.80 -10.48
C SER A 336 -32.30 -17.03 -9.89
N PRO A 337 -31.71 -18.23 -10.04
CA PRO A 337 -30.35 -18.55 -9.60
C PRO A 337 -29.28 -17.73 -10.34
N VAL A 338 -29.68 -17.04 -11.40
CA VAL A 338 -28.82 -16.25 -12.28
C VAL A 338 -28.95 -14.79 -11.85
N ASN A 339 -27.92 -14.27 -11.16
CA ASN A 339 -27.75 -12.86 -10.76
C ASN A 339 -28.27 -12.44 -9.37
N SER A 340 -28.14 -13.28 -8.33
CA SER A 340 -28.19 -12.71 -6.97
C SER A 340 -26.99 -11.74 -6.80
N VAL A 341 -27.21 -10.60 -6.14
CA VAL A 341 -26.14 -9.65 -5.77
C VAL A 341 -25.01 -10.39 -5.03
N VAL A 342 -25.35 -11.42 -4.26
CA VAL A 342 -24.40 -12.29 -3.57
C VAL A 342 -23.56 -13.10 -4.57
N THR A 343 -24.15 -13.64 -5.64
CA THR A 343 -23.42 -14.35 -6.71
C THR A 343 -22.49 -13.40 -7.48
N VAL A 344 -22.92 -12.17 -7.74
CA VAL A 344 -22.07 -11.14 -8.37
C VAL A 344 -20.92 -10.75 -7.43
N LEU A 345 -21.19 -10.53 -6.14
CA LEU A 345 -20.18 -10.23 -5.13
C LEU A 345 -19.20 -11.40 -4.92
N LEU A 346 -19.67 -12.65 -4.93
CA LEU A 346 -18.83 -13.85 -4.80
C LEU A 346 -17.98 -14.09 -6.07
N ARG A 347 -18.50 -13.80 -7.27
CA ARG A 347 -17.71 -13.82 -8.52
C ARG A 347 -16.65 -12.74 -8.61
N MET A 348 -16.76 -11.67 -7.82
CA MET A 348 -15.73 -10.64 -7.71
C MET A 348 -14.63 -11.00 -6.68
N VAL A 349 -14.87 -12.03 -5.86
CA VAL A 349 -13.96 -12.47 -4.77
C VAL A 349 -13.28 -13.81 -5.09
N ALA A 350 -13.76 -14.54 -6.10
CA ALA A 350 -13.07 -15.67 -6.73
C ALA A 350 -12.26 -15.17 -7.93
#